data_AF-A0A4Y7UB63-F1
#
_entry.id   AF-A0A4Y7UB63-F1
#
_cell.length_a   1.000
_cell.length_b   1.000
_cell.length_c   1.000
_cell.angle_alpha   90.00
_cell.angle_beta   90.00
_cell.angle_gamma   90.00
#
_symmetry.space_group_name_H-M   'P 1'
#
loop_
_entity.id
_entity.type
_entity.pdbx_description
1 polymer ?
#
loop_
_entity_poly.entity_id
_entity_poly.type
_entity_poly.pdbx_seq_one_letter_code
_entity_poly.pdbx_strand_id
1 'polypeptide(L)'
;MKNKIKFLVLLTILSAKLIGQNTTILPKKTDPNKIPKEIKYTGNVKNAVSWNDKLGENIVLLTETGEFTTKNSDSEDSRDAALYAYHYIVSGKNAALNWKIYDFIHDCPVEIEANFVKNTFSITDLNKDGIAEIWVMYTTVCHGDVSPSTMKIIMHENNEKFSMRGENKVKVEEKRYLGGKYTFDKAFNEGPAAFREYAKKLWQKHVNKVWQ
;
A
#
# COMPACT_ATOMS: atom_id res chain seq x y z
N MET A 1 -81.03 -2.88 10.15
CA MET A 1 -79.85 -2.03 10.41
C MET A 1 -78.61 -2.92 10.46
N LYS A 2 -77.73 -2.86 9.45
CA LYS A 2 -76.49 -3.67 9.39
C LYS A 2 -75.29 -2.73 9.58
N ASN A 3 -74.65 -2.79 10.75
CA ASN A 3 -73.44 -2.03 11.05
C ASN A 3 -72.23 -2.67 10.36
N LYS A 4 -71.63 -1.97 9.40
CA LYS A 4 -70.33 -2.34 8.80
C LYS A 4 -69.23 -1.65 9.60
N ILE A 5 -68.55 -2.41 10.45
CA ILE A 5 -67.31 -1.98 11.10
C ILE A 5 -66.21 -2.00 10.03
N LYS A 6 -65.72 -0.82 9.64
CA LYS A 6 -64.55 -0.68 8.76
C LYS A 6 -63.30 -0.75 9.64
N PHE A 7 -62.57 -1.85 9.57
CA PHE A 7 -61.26 -1.99 10.19
C PHE A 7 -60.23 -1.30 9.29
N LEU A 8 -59.75 -0.13 9.69
CA LEU A 8 -58.68 0.59 9.00
C LEU A 8 -57.34 0.10 9.57
N VAL A 9 -56.66 -0.78 8.83
CA VAL A 9 -55.30 -1.22 9.18
C VAL A 9 -54.32 -0.15 8.71
N LEU A 10 -53.80 0.63 9.66
CA LEU A 10 -52.76 1.62 9.40
C LEU A 10 -51.40 0.90 9.36
N LEU A 11 -50.92 0.60 8.15
CA LEU A 11 -49.62 -0.01 7.93
C LEU A 11 -48.52 1.05 8.13
N THR A 12 -47.95 1.14 9.33
CA THR A 12 -46.78 2.00 9.58
C THR A 12 -45.54 1.35 8.96
N ILE A 13 -45.14 1.83 7.78
CA ILE A 13 -43.87 1.48 7.15
C ILE A 13 -42.76 2.17 7.96
N LEU A 14 -42.22 1.46 8.94
CA LEU A 14 -41.03 1.88 9.67
C LEU A 14 -39.84 1.77 8.71
N SER A 15 -39.56 2.82 7.96
CA SER A 15 -38.32 2.93 7.18
C SER A 15 -37.17 3.09 8.17
N ALA A 16 -36.60 1.96 8.59
CA ALA A 16 -35.29 1.96 9.23
C ALA A 16 -34.31 2.51 8.21
N LYS A 17 -34.03 3.82 8.29
CA LYS A 17 -32.83 4.38 7.69
C LYS A 17 -31.69 3.62 8.34
N LEU A 18 -31.09 2.70 7.59
CA LEU A 18 -29.76 2.19 7.89
C LEU A 18 -28.86 3.42 7.92
N ILE A 19 -28.68 3.97 9.12
CA ILE A 19 -27.59 4.90 9.40
C ILE A 19 -26.37 4.02 9.21
N GLY A 20 -25.81 4.02 7.99
CA GLY A 20 -24.50 3.44 7.74
C GLY A 20 -23.58 4.05 8.78
N GLN A 21 -23.06 3.22 9.68
CA GLN A 21 -22.07 3.70 10.63
C GLN A 21 -20.93 4.21 9.77
N ASN A 22 -20.66 5.52 9.82
CA ASN A 22 -19.40 6.06 9.34
C ASN A 22 -18.32 5.56 10.29
N THR A 23 -18.00 4.28 10.20
CA THR A 23 -16.90 3.66 10.93
C THR A 23 -15.63 4.28 10.40
N THR A 24 -15.09 5.23 11.17
CA THR A 24 -13.77 5.79 10.92
C THR A 24 -12.77 4.65 10.84
N ILE A 25 -11.99 4.59 9.75
CA ILE A 25 -10.92 3.61 9.62
C ILE A 25 -9.83 3.97 10.64
N LEU A 26 -9.54 3.04 11.54
CA LEU A 26 -8.56 3.20 12.62
C LEU A 26 -7.43 2.18 12.49
N PRO A 27 -6.37 2.49 11.72
CA PRO A 27 -5.19 1.65 11.59
C PRO A 27 -4.48 1.45 12.92
N LYS A 28 -4.12 0.22 13.22
CA LYS A 28 -3.36 -0.16 14.41
C LYS A 28 -2.11 -0.92 14.01
N LYS A 29 -0.97 -0.52 14.55
CA LYS A 29 0.27 -1.28 14.38
C LYS A 29 0.10 -2.66 15.02
N THR A 30 0.41 -3.69 14.25
CA THR A 30 0.39 -5.08 14.68
C THR A 30 1.80 -5.49 15.08
N ASP A 31 1.91 -6.12 16.25
CA ASP A 31 3.15 -6.76 16.68
C ASP A 31 3.46 -7.93 15.73
N PRO A 32 4.66 -7.99 15.12
CA PRO A 32 5.06 -9.10 14.25
C PRO A 32 4.86 -10.49 14.89
N ASN A 33 4.98 -10.61 16.21
CA ASN A 33 4.76 -11.88 16.91
C ASN A 33 3.27 -12.27 17.04
N LYS A 34 2.36 -11.35 16.71
CA LYS A 34 0.90 -11.54 16.77
C LYS A 34 0.26 -11.68 15.39
N ILE A 35 1.06 -11.79 14.34
CA ILE A 35 0.56 -12.09 12.99
C ILE A 35 -0.08 -13.49 13.01
N PRO A 36 -1.36 -13.64 12.57
CA PRO A 36 -2.00 -14.95 12.45
C PRO A 36 -1.17 -15.96 11.65
N LYS A 37 -1.12 -17.22 12.10
CA LYS A 37 -0.26 -18.27 11.49
C LYS A 37 -0.67 -18.62 10.05
N GLU A 38 -1.90 -18.30 9.70
CA GLU A 38 -2.52 -18.50 8.39
C GLU A 38 -1.96 -17.51 7.35
N ILE A 39 -1.47 -16.35 7.79
CA ILE A 39 -0.84 -15.36 6.94
C ILE A 39 0.55 -15.85 6.54
N LYS A 40 0.73 -16.03 5.24
CA LYS A 40 2.01 -16.47 4.66
C LYS A 40 2.72 -15.29 4.02
N TYR A 41 4.01 -15.14 4.32
CA TYR A 41 4.81 -14.06 3.77
C TYR A 41 6.26 -14.52 3.59
N THR A 42 6.99 -13.81 2.73
CA THR A 42 8.40 -14.02 2.46
C THR A 42 9.20 -12.82 2.97
N GLY A 43 10.37 -13.06 3.56
CA GLY A 43 11.28 -12.01 4.02
C GLY A 43 10.98 -11.53 5.44
N ASN A 44 11.73 -10.51 5.85
CA ASN A 44 11.70 -9.93 7.19
C ASN A 44 10.59 -8.87 7.29
N VAL A 45 9.72 -8.99 8.29
CA VAL A 45 8.63 -8.03 8.54
C VAL A 45 9.21 -6.67 8.93
N LYS A 46 8.92 -5.65 8.13
CA LYS A 46 9.26 -4.24 8.38
C LYS A 46 8.10 -3.47 8.97
N ASN A 47 6.88 -3.81 8.57
CA ASN A 47 5.67 -3.22 9.14
C ASN A 47 4.52 -4.22 9.06
N ALA A 48 3.63 -4.16 10.05
CA ALA A 48 2.36 -4.87 10.05
C ALA A 48 1.30 -3.95 10.63
N VAL A 49 0.19 -3.77 9.93
CA VAL A 49 -0.89 -2.86 10.34
C VAL A 49 -2.23 -3.50 10.05
N SER A 50 -3.13 -3.52 11.04
CA SER A 50 -4.50 -4.01 10.89
C SER A 50 -5.53 -2.90 11.10
N TRP A 51 -6.70 -3.07 10.51
CA TRP A 51 -7.84 -2.18 10.67
C TRP A 51 -9.14 -2.92 10.35
N ASN A 52 -10.27 -2.28 10.65
CA ASN A 52 -11.58 -2.73 10.16
C ASN A 52 -12.13 -1.69 9.18
N ASP A 53 -12.70 -2.15 8.08
CA ASP A 53 -13.43 -1.33 7.12
C ASP A 53 -14.60 -2.14 6.52
N LYS A 54 -15.21 -1.68 5.43
CA LYS A 54 -16.33 -2.39 4.79
C LYS A 54 -16.00 -3.79 4.26
N LEU A 55 -14.72 -4.12 4.06
CA LEU A 55 -14.26 -5.45 3.64
C LEU A 55 -14.11 -6.42 4.81
N GLY A 56 -14.14 -5.92 6.06
CA GLY A 56 -14.00 -6.72 7.28
C GLY A 56 -12.74 -6.38 8.06
N GLU A 57 -12.15 -7.38 8.71
CA GLU A 57 -10.86 -7.25 9.39
C GLU A 57 -9.73 -7.38 8.35
N ASN A 58 -8.93 -6.34 8.20
CA ASN A 58 -7.86 -6.28 7.22
C ASN A 58 -6.51 -6.22 7.92
N ILE A 59 -5.48 -6.75 7.26
CA ILE A 59 -4.09 -6.62 7.68
C ILE A 59 -3.15 -6.49 6.48
N VAL A 60 -2.24 -5.52 6.57
CA VAL A 60 -1.14 -5.36 5.62
C VAL A 60 0.19 -5.68 6.26
N LEU A 61 1.02 -6.43 5.54
CA LEU A 61 2.38 -6.75 5.92
C LEU A 61 3.35 -6.23 4.86
N LEU A 62 4.34 -5.47 5.29
CA LEU A 62 5.47 -5.05 4.47
C LEU A 62 6.70 -5.86 4.85
N THR A 63 7.29 -6.58 3.90
CA THR A 63 8.46 -7.43 4.13
C THR A 63 9.56 -7.16 3.10
N GLU A 64 10.81 -7.30 3.53
CA GLU A 64 11.99 -7.21 2.66
C GLU A 64 12.85 -8.45 2.86
N THR A 65 13.40 -9.02 1.79
CA THR A 65 14.31 -10.17 1.89
C THR A 65 15.66 -9.78 2.47
N GLY A 66 16.07 -8.52 2.31
CA GLY A 66 17.48 -8.16 2.34
C GLY A 66 18.19 -8.71 1.10
N GLU A 67 19.51 -8.58 1.07
CA GLU A 67 20.34 -9.11 0.00
C GLU A 67 20.51 -10.62 0.15
N PHE A 68 20.39 -11.36 -0.95
CA PHE A 68 20.64 -12.80 -1.00
C PHE A 68 21.27 -13.18 -2.34
N THR A 69 21.94 -14.33 -2.39
CA THR A 69 22.52 -14.87 -3.63
C THR A 69 21.67 -16.01 -4.16
N THR A 70 21.49 -16.07 -5.48
CA THR A 70 20.87 -17.22 -6.16
C THR A 70 21.95 -18.06 -6.84
N LYS A 71 21.78 -19.39 -6.85
CA LYS A 71 22.80 -20.35 -7.33
C LYS A 71 23.13 -20.24 -8.84
N ASN A 72 22.40 -19.42 -9.59
CA ASN A 72 22.48 -19.30 -11.04
C ASN A 72 22.77 -17.85 -11.49
N SER A 73 23.51 -17.07 -10.69
CA SER A 73 23.88 -15.71 -11.10
C SER A 73 24.95 -15.70 -12.18
N ASP A 74 24.94 -14.68 -13.04
CA ASP A 74 25.92 -14.54 -14.13
C ASP A 74 27.32 -14.15 -13.59
N SER A 75 27.40 -13.66 -12.35
CA SER A 75 28.65 -13.35 -11.66
C SER A 75 28.67 -13.85 -10.21
N GLU A 76 29.86 -14.14 -9.67
CA GLU A 76 30.04 -14.59 -8.27
C GLU A 76 29.63 -13.51 -7.25
N ASP A 77 29.72 -12.24 -7.62
CA ASP A 77 29.43 -11.09 -6.75
C ASP A 77 27.99 -10.58 -6.88
N SER A 78 27.20 -11.18 -7.77
CA SER A 78 25.82 -10.77 -8.01
C SER A 78 24.91 -11.10 -6.83
N ARG A 79 24.06 -10.14 -6.48
CA ARG A 79 23.07 -10.26 -5.42
C ARG A 79 21.67 -9.96 -5.93
N ASP A 80 20.70 -10.56 -5.28
CA ASP A 80 19.27 -10.33 -5.45
C ASP A 80 18.72 -9.64 -4.20
N ALA A 81 17.64 -8.89 -4.38
CA ALA A 81 16.87 -8.31 -3.28
C ALA A 81 15.41 -8.16 -3.71
N ALA A 82 14.48 -8.39 -2.79
CA ALA A 82 13.06 -8.29 -3.05
C ALA A 82 12.30 -7.67 -1.88
N LEU A 83 11.18 -7.05 -2.22
CA LEU A 83 10.20 -6.56 -1.27
C LEU A 83 8.81 -7.08 -1.61
N TYR A 84 7.99 -7.17 -0.57
CA TYR A 84 6.60 -7.57 -0.70
C TYR A 84 5.70 -6.73 0.19
N ALA A 85 4.54 -6.36 -0.34
CA ALA A 85 3.42 -5.89 0.47
C ALA A 85 2.25 -6.86 0.29
N TYR A 86 1.79 -7.46 1.38
CA TYR A 86 0.65 -8.37 1.36
C TYR A 86 -0.54 -7.71 2.02
N HIS A 87 -1.72 -7.79 1.39
CA HIS A 87 -2.97 -7.42 2.01
C HIS A 87 -3.85 -8.65 2.19
N TYR A 88 -4.21 -8.94 3.43
CA TYR A 88 -5.09 -10.04 3.80
C TYR A 88 -6.39 -9.53 4.40
N ILE A 89 -7.48 -10.21 4.08
CA ILE A 89 -8.76 -10.10 4.78
C ILE A 89 -8.87 -11.29 5.73
N VAL A 90 -9.03 -11.02 7.01
CA VAL A 90 -9.11 -11.99 8.10
C VAL A 90 -10.58 -12.25 8.43
N SER A 91 -10.95 -13.53 8.55
CA SER A 91 -12.28 -13.97 8.95
C SER A 91 -12.17 -15.16 9.89
N GLY A 92 -12.18 -14.87 11.20
CA GLY A 92 -12.03 -15.88 12.24
C GLY A 92 -10.65 -16.54 12.19
N LYS A 93 -10.61 -17.83 11.84
CA LYS A 93 -9.37 -18.60 11.71
C LYS A 93 -8.86 -18.70 10.26
N ASN A 94 -9.38 -17.89 9.35
CA ASN A 94 -8.98 -17.87 7.96
C ASN A 94 -8.42 -16.50 7.59
N ALA A 95 -7.41 -16.47 6.71
CA ALA A 95 -6.89 -15.25 6.11
C ALA A 95 -6.82 -15.43 4.58
N ALA A 96 -7.58 -14.63 3.85
CA ALA A 96 -7.58 -14.63 2.39
C ALA A 96 -6.64 -13.55 1.87
N LEU A 97 -5.69 -13.91 1.00
CA LEU A 97 -4.84 -12.93 0.33
C LEU A 97 -5.71 -12.15 -0.66
N ASN A 98 -5.86 -10.84 -0.42
CA ASN A 98 -6.60 -9.96 -1.30
C ASN A 98 -5.72 -9.51 -2.48
N TRP A 99 -4.55 -8.95 -2.17
CA TRP A 99 -3.56 -8.60 -3.19
C TRP A 99 -2.13 -8.64 -2.64
N LYS A 100 -1.17 -8.65 -3.56
CA LYS A 100 0.26 -8.63 -3.26
C LYS A 100 1.01 -7.67 -4.19
N ILE A 101 1.86 -6.82 -3.62
CA ILE A 101 2.95 -6.16 -4.34
C ILE A 101 4.18 -7.06 -4.23
N TYR A 102 4.84 -7.31 -5.36
CA TYR A 102 6.15 -7.95 -5.43
C TYR A 102 7.01 -7.14 -6.39
N ASP A 103 8.17 -6.70 -5.91
CA ASP A 103 9.17 -6.01 -6.72
C ASP A 103 10.55 -6.49 -6.28
N PHE A 104 11.50 -6.50 -7.21
CA PHE A 104 12.80 -7.11 -6.98
C PHE A 104 13.87 -6.52 -7.88
N ILE A 105 15.10 -6.69 -7.43
CA ILE A 105 16.31 -6.60 -8.23
C ILE A 105 16.89 -8.00 -8.29
N HIS A 106 17.30 -8.40 -9.49
CA HIS A 106 17.94 -9.67 -9.75
C HIS A 106 19.31 -9.42 -10.38
N ASP A 107 20.28 -10.24 -9.99
CA ASP A 107 21.60 -10.34 -10.59
C ASP A 107 22.34 -8.99 -10.63
N CYS A 108 22.39 -8.30 -9.48
CA CYS A 108 23.07 -7.01 -9.36
C CYS A 108 24.49 -7.17 -8.82
N PRO A 109 25.53 -6.81 -9.60
CA PRO A 109 26.93 -6.94 -9.17
C PRO A 109 27.42 -5.77 -8.29
N VAL A 110 26.59 -4.74 -8.08
CA VAL A 110 26.95 -3.49 -7.40
C VAL A 110 26.03 -3.23 -6.19
N GLU A 111 25.93 -1.98 -5.72
CA GLU A 111 24.98 -1.61 -4.67
C GLU A 111 23.55 -1.90 -5.11
N ILE A 112 22.81 -2.55 -4.21
CA ILE A 112 21.46 -3.04 -4.43
C ILE A 112 20.53 -2.53 -3.33
N GLU A 113 19.35 -2.06 -3.72
CA GLU A 113 18.26 -1.77 -2.78
C GLU A 113 16.95 -2.34 -3.33
N ALA A 114 16.16 -2.94 -2.45
CA ALA A 114 14.75 -3.24 -2.68
C ALA A 114 14.01 -3.02 -1.35
N ASN A 115 13.84 -1.74 -0.99
CA ASN A 115 13.47 -1.35 0.38
C ASN A 115 12.29 -0.37 0.41
N PHE A 116 11.46 -0.44 1.44
CA PHE A 116 10.42 0.55 1.71
C PHE A 116 11.03 1.87 2.19
N VAL A 117 10.48 2.98 1.70
CA VAL A 117 10.88 4.31 2.19
C VAL A 117 10.34 4.49 3.61
N LYS A 118 11.22 4.74 4.58
CA LYS A 118 10.85 4.85 6.00
C LYS A 118 9.77 5.92 6.22
N ASN A 119 8.81 5.62 7.09
CA ASN A 119 7.72 6.53 7.52
C ASN A 119 6.80 7.04 6.40
N THR A 120 6.62 6.26 5.33
CA THR A 120 5.74 6.61 4.19
C THR A 120 4.49 5.74 4.07
N PHE A 121 4.48 4.54 4.68
CA PHE A 121 3.30 3.69 4.70
C PHE A 121 2.14 4.41 5.37
N SER A 122 0.99 4.45 4.70
CA SER A 122 -0.22 5.07 5.24
C SER A 122 -1.46 4.33 4.82
N ILE A 123 -2.47 4.41 5.68
CA ILE A 123 -3.83 3.93 5.42
C ILE A 123 -4.76 5.12 5.58
N THR A 124 -5.57 5.38 4.56
CA THR A 124 -6.46 6.55 4.50
C THR A 124 -7.87 6.14 4.07
N ASP A 125 -8.78 7.10 4.10
CA ASP A 125 -10.12 7.05 3.49
C ASP A 125 -10.42 8.47 2.94
N LEU A 126 -9.64 8.85 1.92
CA LEU A 126 -9.63 10.18 1.31
C LEU A 126 -10.91 10.44 0.52
N ASN A 127 -11.45 9.41 -0.14
CA ASN A 127 -12.70 9.52 -0.90
C ASN A 127 -13.96 9.30 -0.02
N LYS A 128 -13.79 8.85 1.24
CA LYS A 128 -14.86 8.60 2.21
C LYS A 128 -15.84 7.52 1.78
N ASP A 129 -15.37 6.53 1.03
CA ASP A 129 -16.19 5.39 0.63
C ASP A 129 -16.22 4.29 1.70
N GLY A 130 -15.41 4.40 2.76
CA GLY A 130 -15.33 3.45 3.86
C GLY A 130 -14.56 2.17 3.54
N ILE A 131 -13.78 2.17 2.46
CA ILE A 131 -12.75 1.18 2.13
C ILE A 131 -11.40 1.88 2.25
N ALA A 132 -10.43 1.22 2.86
CA ALA A 132 -9.12 1.83 3.04
C ALA A 132 -8.36 2.01 1.71
N GLU A 133 -7.74 3.18 1.53
CA GLU A 133 -6.65 3.34 0.56
C GLU A 133 -5.31 3.05 1.24
N ILE A 134 -4.57 2.08 0.70
CA ILE A 134 -3.34 1.55 1.29
C ILE A 134 -2.15 2.01 0.46
N TRP A 135 -1.30 2.85 1.04
CA TRP A 135 -0.19 3.51 0.36
C TRP A 135 1.14 2.87 0.74
N VAL A 136 1.90 2.46 -0.28
CA VAL A 136 3.21 1.84 -0.14
C VAL A 136 4.21 2.57 -1.02
N MET A 137 5.28 3.09 -0.42
CA MET A 137 6.36 3.77 -1.14
C MET A 137 7.68 3.06 -0.92
N TYR A 138 8.42 2.83 -2.00
CA TYR A 138 9.65 2.04 -1.97
C TYR A 138 10.62 2.44 -3.08
N THR A 139 11.88 2.01 -2.94
CA THR A 139 12.94 2.19 -3.92
C THR A 139 13.45 0.84 -4.42
N THR A 140 13.91 0.83 -5.68
CA THR A 140 14.65 -0.28 -6.28
C THR A 140 15.91 0.27 -6.93
N VAL A 141 17.08 -0.29 -6.59
CA VAL A 141 18.40 0.22 -7.02
C VAL A 141 19.29 -0.95 -7.43
N CYS A 142 19.99 -0.75 -8.55
CA CYS A 142 21.16 -1.55 -8.94
C CYS A 142 22.15 -0.64 -9.67
N HIS A 143 22.85 0.21 -8.93
CA HIS A 143 23.89 1.09 -9.48
C HIS A 143 24.89 1.47 -8.37
N GLY A 144 26.17 1.59 -8.72
CA GLY A 144 27.24 1.96 -7.78
C GLY A 144 27.66 3.44 -7.86
N ASP A 145 26.85 4.30 -8.49
CA ASP A 145 27.12 5.72 -8.66
C ASP A 145 26.07 6.59 -7.93
N VAL A 146 26.24 7.92 -8.03
CA VAL A 146 25.33 8.90 -7.42
C VAL A 146 24.09 9.19 -8.29
N SER A 147 23.67 8.25 -9.13
CA SER A 147 22.48 8.41 -9.96
C SER A 147 21.18 8.37 -9.13
N PRO A 148 20.10 8.97 -9.64
CA PRO A 148 18.78 8.82 -9.05
C PRO A 148 18.33 7.35 -8.96
N SER A 149 17.75 7.00 -7.82
CA SER A 149 17.16 5.69 -7.58
C SER A 149 15.73 5.63 -8.11
N THR A 150 15.34 4.50 -8.70
CA THR A 150 13.92 4.26 -9.03
C THR A 150 13.10 4.29 -7.75
N MET A 151 11.99 5.03 -7.78
CA MET A 151 11.11 5.22 -6.64
C MET A 151 9.65 5.11 -7.09
N LYS A 152 8.84 4.41 -6.31
CA LYS A 152 7.45 4.10 -6.66
C LYS A 152 6.55 4.37 -5.47
N ILE A 153 5.36 4.92 -5.73
CA ILE A 153 4.23 4.89 -4.80
C ILE A 153 3.16 4.01 -5.44
N ILE A 154 2.76 2.96 -4.73
CA ILE A 154 1.66 2.09 -5.09
C ILE A 154 0.56 2.31 -4.07
N MET A 155 -0.63 2.64 -4.55
CA MET A 155 -1.82 2.68 -3.73
C MET A 155 -2.78 1.58 -4.18
N HIS A 156 -3.42 0.91 -3.22
CA HIS A 156 -4.58 0.06 -3.52
C HIS A 156 -5.79 0.53 -2.72
N GLU A 157 -6.93 0.56 -3.39
CA GLU A 157 -8.25 0.63 -2.78
C GLU A 157 -9.03 -0.57 -3.33
N ASN A 158 -9.54 -1.42 -2.44
CA ASN A 158 -10.07 -2.73 -2.80
C ASN A 158 -9.05 -3.55 -3.67
N ASN A 159 -9.40 -3.89 -4.90
CA ASN A 159 -8.56 -4.59 -5.88
C ASN A 159 -8.00 -3.68 -6.97
N GLU A 160 -8.33 -2.39 -6.94
CA GLU A 160 -7.81 -1.43 -7.90
C GLU A 160 -6.43 -0.96 -7.46
N LYS A 161 -5.49 -0.95 -8.39
CA LYS A 161 -4.11 -0.53 -8.16
C LYS A 161 -3.86 0.79 -8.86
N PHE A 162 -3.31 1.73 -8.11
CA PHE A 162 -2.89 3.05 -8.56
C PHE A 162 -1.37 3.14 -8.45
N SER A 163 -0.71 3.66 -9.48
CA SER A 163 0.75 3.63 -9.60
C SER A 163 1.36 4.96 -9.99
N MET A 164 2.23 5.49 -9.11
CA MET A 164 3.14 6.61 -9.40
C MET A 164 4.56 6.07 -9.48
N ARG A 165 5.28 6.35 -10.58
CA ARG A 165 6.64 5.85 -10.81
C ARG A 165 7.55 6.95 -11.25
N GLY A 166 8.80 6.89 -10.81
CA GLY A 166 9.78 7.88 -11.17
C GLY A 166 11.12 7.61 -10.51
N GLU A 167 11.84 8.69 -10.31
CA GLU A 167 13.15 8.67 -9.68
C GLU A 167 13.18 9.64 -8.51
N ASN A 168 13.89 9.29 -7.46
CA ASN A 168 14.22 10.26 -6.41
C ASN A 168 15.09 11.39 -6.98
N LYS A 169 15.36 12.41 -6.17
CA LYS A 169 16.13 13.59 -6.55
C LYS A 169 17.47 13.55 -5.84
N VAL A 170 18.54 13.64 -6.61
CA VAL A 170 19.92 13.68 -6.11
C VAL A 170 20.53 15.03 -6.42
N LYS A 171 21.23 15.61 -5.44
CA LYS A 171 22.06 16.81 -5.64
C LYS A 171 23.45 16.36 -6.06
N VAL A 172 23.84 16.66 -7.29
CA VAL A 172 25.17 16.28 -7.82
C VAL A 172 26.18 17.42 -7.75
N GLU A 173 25.71 18.67 -7.75
CA GLU A 173 26.53 19.87 -7.58
C GLU A 173 25.71 20.95 -6.85
N GLU A 174 26.32 22.10 -6.50
CA GLU A 174 25.67 23.15 -5.71
C GLU A 174 24.30 23.59 -6.27
N LYS A 175 24.18 23.67 -7.59
CA LYS A 175 22.96 24.11 -8.31
C LYS A 175 22.40 23.06 -9.28
N ARG A 176 22.96 21.85 -9.29
CA ARG A 176 22.58 20.79 -10.23
C ARG A 176 21.95 19.62 -9.49
N TYR A 177 20.75 19.25 -9.94
CA TYR A 177 20.00 18.11 -9.45
C TYR A 177 19.65 17.18 -10.60
N LEU A 178 19.67 15.88 -10.33
CA LEU A 178 19.19 14.83 -11.23
C LEU A 178 17.94 14.18 -10.64
N GLY A 179 17.10 13.61 -11.50
CA GLY A 179 15.90 12.88 -11.11
C GLY A 179 14.77 13.76 -10.56
N GLY A 180 13.91 13.17 -9.73
CA GLY A 180 12.73 13.80 -9.13
C GLY A 180 11.48 13.80 -10.00
N LYS A 181 11.59 13.32 -11.24
CA LYS A 181 10.47 13.17 -12.18
C LYS A 181 9.62 11.98 -11.79
N TYR A 182 8.34 12.04 -12.13
CA TYR A 182 7.40 10.94 -11.97
C TYR A 182 6.32 10.97 -13.05
N THR A 183 5.63 9.84 -13.20
CA THR A 183 4.42 9.68 -13.99
C THR A 183 3.35 8.98 -13.17
N PHE A 184 2.09 9.26 -13.50
CA PHE A 184 0.92 8.55 -12.98
C PHE A 184 0.45 7.53 -14.03
N ASP A 185 -0.02 6.38 -13.58
CA ASP A 185 -0.74 5.44 -14.43
C ASP A 185 -2.16 5.92 -14.77
N LYS A 186 -2.83 5.16 -15.63
CA LYS A 186 -4.20 5.45 -16.07
C LYS A 186 -5.17 5.54 -14.89
N ALA A 187 -5.09 4.60 -13.94
CA ALA A 187 -5.95 4.56 -12.76
C ALA A 187 -5.81 5.84 -11.93
N PHE A 188 -4.58 6.31 -11.65
CA PHE A 188 -4.43 7.60 -10.97
C PHE A 188 -4.99 8.76 -11.77
N ASN A 189 -4.81 8.80 -13.08
CA ASN A 189 -5.28 9.92 -13.91
C ASN A 189 -6.81 9.99 -14.01
N GLU A 190 -7.48 8.85 -14.05
CA GLU A 190 -8.94 8.74 -14.17
C GLU A 190 -9.65 8.68 -12.81
N GLY A 191 -8.95 8.27 -11.76
CA GLY A 191 -9.48 8.16 -10.41
C GLY A 191 -9.63 9.49 -9.66
N PRO A 192 -10.06 9.43 -8.38
CA PRO A 192 -10.27 10.61 -7.53
C PRO A 192 -9.05 11.54 -7.47
N ALA A 193 -9.29 12.84 -7.66
CA ALA A 193 -8.22 13.85 -7.62
C ALA A 193 -7.47 13.87 -6.28
N ALA A 194 -8.17 13.59 -5.18
CA ALA A 194 -7.60 13.50 -3.83
C ALA A 194 -6.45 12.49 -3.75
N PHE A 195 -6.51 11.39 -4.52
CA PHE A 195 -5.45 10.38 -4.54
C PHE A 195 -4.17 10.95 -5.18
N ARG A 196 -4.30 11.65 -6.31
CA ARG A 196 -3.15 12.32 -6.95
C ARG A 196 -2.58 13.42 -6.07
N GLU A 197 -3.42 14.17 -5.36
CA GLU A 197 -2.98 15.22 -4.45
C GLU A 197 -2.18 14.65 -3.26
N TYR A 198 -2.67 13.57 -2.66
CA TYR A 198 -1.96 12.88 -1.60
C TYR A 198 -0.64 12.28 -2.08
N ALA A 199 -0.64 11.60 -3.23
CA ALA A 199 0.56 11.03 -3.85
C ALA A 199 1.63 12.10 -4.10
N LYS A 200 1.25 13.27 -4.64
CA LYS A 200 2.17 14.41 -4.86
C LYS A 200 2.77 14.91 -3.56
N LYS A 201 1.97 15.07 -2.50
CA LYS A 201 2.45 15.52 -1.19
C LYS A 201 3.43 14.51 -0.59
N LEU A 202 3.09 13.22 -0.65
CA LEU A 202 3.96 12.13 -0.16
C LEU A 202 5.28 12.10 -0.94
N TRP A 203 5.22 12.19 -2.27
CA TRP A 203 6.40 12.26 -3.12
C TRP A 203 7.29 13.46 -2.79
N GLN A 204 6.73 14.68 -2.78
CA GLN A 204 7.48 15.91 -2.51
C GLN A 204 8.21 15.88 -1.16
N LYS A 205 7.58 15.31 -0.14
CA LYS A 205 8.18 15.17 1.20
C LYS A 205 9.37 14.20 1.23
N HIS A 206 9.38 13.20 0.35
CA HIS A 206 10.33 12.08 0.38
C HIS A 206 11.19 11.97 -0.90
N VAL A 207 11.12 12.94 -1.81
CA VAL A 207 11.78 12.85 -3.12
C VAL A 207 13.30 12.94 -3.03
N ASN A 208 13.87 13.64 -2.05
CA ASN A 208 15.32 13.77 -1.98
C ASN A 208 15.96 12.47 -1.49
N LYS A 209 17.01 11.97 -2.17
CA LYS A 209 17.81 10.85 -1.67
C LYS A 209 18.42 11.25 -0.31
N VAL A 210 18.21 10.40 0.69
CA VAL A 210 18.88 10.50 1.99
C VAL A 210 19.97 9.44 1.99
N TRP A 211 21.22 9.89 1.99
CA TRP A 211 22.38 9.02 2.19
C TRP A 211 22.38 8.57 3.66
N GLN A 212 22.30 7.26 3.89
CA GLN A 212 22.33 6.67 5.23
C GLN A 212 23.73 6.20 5.58
#